data_AF-A0A2G8L1X2-F1
#
_entry.id   AF-A0A2G8L1X2-F1
#
_cell.length_a   1.000
_cell.length_b   1.000
_cell.length_c   1.000
_cell.angle_alpha   90.00
_cell.angle_beta   90.00
_cell.angle_gamma   90.00
#
_symmetry.space_group_name_H-M   'P 1'
#
loop_
_entity.id
_entity.type
_entity.pdbx_description
1 polymer ?
#
loop_
_entity_poly.entity_id
_entity_poly.type
_entity_poly.pdbx_seq_one_letter_code
_entity_poly.pdbx_strand_id
1 'polypeptide(L)'
;MAGAQRWLKETGFDYDMLLDQERQIYKATGMGRTVSGVWNTGVLKYYTEQTLAQKRLPEDFSDLEDDKEQMGGNIVLDGAGRYSMIYVSQASTDRPSVEKLLDVIKNLDSPHLQSGSVHPLSSH
;
A
#
# COMPACT_ATOMS: atom_id res chain seq x y z
N MET A 1 -16.34 -5.05 6.09
CA MET A 1 -15.73 -6.25 6.73
C MET A 1 -15.81 -7.49 5.85
N ALA A 2 -16.96 -7.77 5.22
CA ALA A 2 -17.17 -9.00 4.45
C ALA A 2 -16.14 -9.25 3.33
N GLY A 3 -15.73 -8.22 2.59
CA GLY A 3 -14.68 -8.35 1.56
C GLY A 3 -13.32 -8.77 2.09
N ALA A 4 -12.84 -8.14 3.17
CA ALA A 4 -11.57 -8.49 3.80
C ALA A 4 -11.57 -9.94 4.34
N GLN A 5 -12.65 -10.36 5.00
CA GLN A 5 -12.78 -11.73 5.51
C GLN A 5 -12.82 -12.76 4.38
N ARG A 6 -13.53 -12.47 3.28
CA ARG A 6 -13.59 -13.33 2.11
C ARG A 6 -12.21 -13.44 1.45
N TRP A 7 -11.52 -12.32 1.26
CA TRP A 7 -10.16 -12.29 0.72
C TRP A 7 -9.20 -13.15 1.54
N LEU A 8 -9.24 -13.05 2.88
CA LEU A 8 -8.40 -13.87 3.76
C LEU A 8 -8.71 -15.37 3.62
N LYS A 9 -10.00 -15.73 3.53
CA LYS A 9 -10.43 -17.13 3.34
C LYS A 9 -10.00 -17.70 2.00
N GLU A 10 -10.08 -16.91 0.92
CA GLU A 10 -9.76 -17.36 -0.44
C GLU A 10 -8.24 -17.44 -0.69
N THR A 11 -7.46 -16.54 -0.10
CA THR A 11 -6.00 -16.49 -0.28
C THR A 11 -5.23 -17.37 0.70
N GLY A 12 -5.81 -17.65 1.88
CA GLY A 12 -5.11 -18.36 2.94
C GLY A 12 -3.86 -17.62 3.43
N PHE A 13 -3.86 -16.28 3.35
CA PHE A 13 -2.71 -15.46 3.69
C PHE A 13 -2.40 -15.53 5.19
N ASP A 14 -1.14 -15.75 5.55
CA ASP A 14 -0.73 -16.05 6.93
C ASP A 14 -0.38 -14.81 7.78
N TYR A 15 -0.37 -13.61 7.19
CA TYR A 15 -0.04 -12.39 7.90
C TYR A 15 -1.27 -11.75 8.55
N ASP A 16 -1.04 -11.02 9.65
CA ASP A 16 -2.07 -10.25 10.33
C ASP A 16 -2.72 -9.24 9.37
N MET A 17 -4.06 -9.33 9.29
CA MET A 17 -4.87 -8.41 8.52
C MET A 17 -5.57 -7.43 9.45
N LEU A 18 -5.25 -6.14 9.31
CA LEU A 18 -5.88 -5.06 10.04
C LEU A 18 -6.88 -4.31 9.16
N LEU A 19 -8.02 -3.91 9.74
CA LEU A 19 -9.06 -3.17 9.01
C LEU A 19 -9.18 -1.73 9.53
N ASP A 20 -8.81 -0.77 8.69
CA ASP A 20 -8.97 0.66 8.93
C ASP A 20 -10.39 1.12 8.56
N GLN A 21 -11.37 0.74 9.38
CA GLN A 21 -12.80 0.98 9.09
C GLN A 21 -13.14 2.46 8.87
N GLU A 22 -12.51 3.35 9.63
CA GLU A 22 -12.73 4.80 9.56
C GLU A 22 -11.83 5.50 8.54
N ARG A 23 -10.98 4.74 7.84
CA ARG A 23 -9.99 5.22 6.87
C ARG A 23 -9.02 6.25 7.47
N GLN A 24 -8.70 6.13 8.76
CA GLN A 24 -7.82 7.09 9.45
C GLN A 24 -6.38 6.99 8.94
N ILE A 25 -5.84 5.77 8.87
CA ILE A 25 -4.48 5.51 8.36
C ILE A 25 -4.45 5.83 6.86
N TYR A 26 -5.48 5.42 6.13
CA TYR A 26 -5.61 5.67 4.69
C TYR A 26 -5.54 7.17 4.36
N LYS A 27 -6.32 8.00 5.08
CA LYS A 27 -6.30 9.46 4.91
C LYS A 27 -4.98 10.09 5.36
N ALA A 28 -4.44 9.64 6.50
CA ALA A 28 -3.20 10.19 7.05
C ALA A 28 -1.97 9.97 6.16
N THR A 29 -1.98 8.90 5.36
CA THR A 29 -0.87 8.52 4.47
C THR A 29 -0.98 9.13 3.08
N GLY A 30 -2.03 9.92 2.81
CA GLY A 30 -2.27 10.54 1.51
C GLY A 30 -2.69 9.55 0.43
N MET A 31 -3.02 8.30 0.79
CA MET A 31 -3.61 7.36 -0.14
C MET A 31 -5.01 7.87 -0.52
N GLY A 32 -5.20 8.14 -1.81
CA GLY A 32 -6.36 8.87 -2.33
C GLY A 32 -7.27 8.00 -3.19
N ARG A 33 -8.32 8.59 -3.74
CA ARG A 33 -9.14 7.94 -4.78
C ARG A 33 -8.82 8.58 -6.13
N THR A 34 -8.68 7.79 -7.18
CA THR A 34 -8.55 8.34 -8.54
C THR A 34 -9.07 7.39 -9.61
N VAL A 35 -9.94 7.94 -10.46
CA VAL A 35 -10.43 7.26 -11.66
C VAL A 35 -9.28 7.07 -12.66
N SER A 36 -8.45 8.09 -12.87
CA SER A 36 -7.35 8.00 -13.85
C SER A 36 -6.24 7.06 -13.40
N GLY A 37 -5.99 6.93 -12.10
CA GLY A 37 -5.02 5.95 -11.59
C GLY A 37 -5.49 4.51 -11.80
N VAL A 38 -6.80 4.26 -11.71
CA VAL A 38 -7.34 2.90 -11.88
C VAL A 38 -7.68 2.56 -13.34
N TRP A 39 -8.11 3.53 -14.15
CA TRP A 39 -8.67 3.26 -15.49
C TRP A 39 -7.86 3.87 -16.65
N ASN A 40 -6.58 4.16 -16.45
CA ASN A 40 -5.74 4.63 -17.55
C ASN A 40 -5.44 3.54 -18.60
N THR A 41 -5.00 3.98 -19.77
CA THR A 41 -4.70 3.11 -20.92
C THR A 41 -3.62 2.06 -20.61
N GLY A 42 -2.64 2.40 -19.75
CA GLY A 42 -1.59 1.47 -19.33
C GLY A 42 -2.16 0.31 -18.51
N VAL A 43 -3.02 0.62 -17.54
CA VAL A 43 -3.74 -0.38 -16.75
C VAL A 43 -4.64 -1.25 -17.63
N LEU A 44 -5.40 -0.63 -18.54
CA LEU A 44 -6.32 -1.36 -19.41
C LEU A 44 -5.57 -2.31 -20.35
N LYS A 45 -4.44 -1.87 -20.90
CA LYS A 45 -3.53 -2.71 -21.70
C LYS A 45 -3.02 -3.90 -20.88
N TYR A 46 -2.53 -3.64 -19.66
CA TYR A 46 -2.01 -4.69 -18.78
C TYR A 46 -3.05 -5.79 -18.52
N TYR A 47 -4.26 -5.42 -18.11
CA TYR A 47 -5.31 -6.40 -17.82
C TYR A 47 -5.81 -7.12 -19.08
N THR A 48 -5.83 -6.44 -20.23
CA THR A 48 -6.12 -7.09 -21.52
C THR A 48 -5.08 -8.17 -21.82
N GLU A 49 -3.79 -7.89 -21.62
CA GLU A 49 -2.71 -8.87 -21.81
C GLU A 49 -2.82 -10.06 -20.85
N GLN A 50 -3.18 -9.84 -19.58
CA GLN A 50 -3.39 -10.93 -18.62
C GLN A 50 -4.58 -11.82 -19.02
N THR A 51 -5.68 -11.23 -19.50
CA THR A 51 -6.86 -11.97 -19.99
C THR A 51 -6.52 -12.80 -21.22
N LEU A 52 -5.80 -12.23 -22.20
CA LEU A 52 -5.36 -12.95 -23.39
C LEU A 52 -4.41 -14.12 -23.04
N ALA A 53 -3.59 -13.95 -22.00
CA ALA A 53 -2.73 -15.00 -21.46
C ALA A 53 -3.47 -16.03 -20.59
N GLN A 54 -4.82 -15.98 -20.53
CA GLN A 54 -5.67 -16.87 -19.73
C GLN A 54 -5.29 -16.90 -18.23
N LYS A 55 -4.71 -15.82 -17.72
CA LYS A 55 -4.44 -15.72 -16.28
C LYS A 55 -5.74 -15.47 -15.52
N ARG A 56 -5.87 -16.08 -14.36
CA ARG A 56 -6.99 -15.82 -13.46
C ARG A 56 -6.89 -14.40 -12.93
N LEU A 57 -7.84 -13.55 -13.33
CA LEU A 57 -8.03 -12.23 -12.73
C LEU A 57 -8.89 -12.36 -11.47
N PRO A 58 -8.74 -11.44 -10.49
CA PRO A 58 -9.67 -11.35 -9.37
C PRO A 58 -11.10 -11.20 -9.88
N GLU A 59 -12.02 -11.97 -9.31
CA GLU A 59 -13.44 -11.87 -9.64
C GLU A 59 -14.06 -10.71 -8.84
N ASP A 60 -14.91 -9.91 -9.48
CA ASP A 60 -15.75 -8.94 -8.78
C ASP A 60 -16.76 -9.70 -7.91
N PHE A 61 -16.81 -9.37 -6.63
CA PHE A 61 -17.82 -9.92 -5.72
C PHE A 61 -19.12 -9.12 -5.83
N SER A 62 -20.07 -9.60 -6.63
CA SER A 62 -21.34 -8.90 -6.89
C SER A 62 -22.19 -8.63 -5.65
N ASP A 63 -21.95 -9.38 -4.57
CA ASP A 63 -22.60 -9.25 -3.27
C ASP A 63 -21.92 -8.25 -2.33
N LEU A 64 -20.79 -7.66 -2.74
CA LEU A 64 -20.00 -6.74 -1.94
C LEU A 64 -19.83 -5.39 -2.65
N GLU A 65 -20.03 -4.31 -1.90
CA GLU A 65 -19.70 -2.96 -2.34
C GLU A 65 -18.20 -2.74 -2.15
N ASP A 66 -17.47 -2.56 -3.25
CA ASP A 66 -16.04 -2.28 -3.26
C ASP A 66 -15.76 -0.88 -3.84
N ASP A 67 -14.79 -0.17 -3.25
CA ASP A 67 -14.37 1.16 -3.70
C ASP A 67 -13.33 0.98 -4.81
N LYS A 68 -13.81 0.76 -6.04
CA LYS A 68 -12.96 0.51 -7.22
C LYS A 68 -11.99 1.64 -7.54
N GLU A 69 -12.16 2.81 -6.95
CA GLU A 69 -11.31 3.98 -7.17
C GLU A 69 -10.28 4.15 -6.05
N GLN A 70 -10.33 3.32 -5.00
CA GLN A 70 -9.37 3.32 -3.92
C GLN A 70 -7.98 2.95 -4.43
N MET A 71 -7.00 3.83 -4.19
CA MET A 71 -5.62 3.56 -4.55
C MET A 71 -4.91 2.71 -3.50
N GLY A 72 -4.00 1.87 -3.96
CA GLY A 72 -3.11 1.11 -3.09
C GLY A 72 -1.86 1.90 -2.69
N GLY A 73 -1.05 1.28 -1.85
CA GLY A 73 0.26 1.77 -1.50
C GLY A 73 0.98 0.81 -0.57
N ASN A 74 2.21 1.17 -0.21
CA ASN A 74 3.04 0.41 0.70
C ASN A 74 3.56 1.34 1.80
N ILE A 75 3.46 0.89 3.05
CA ILE A 75 3.97 1.62 4.21
C ILE A 75 4.98 0.71 4.91
N VAL A 76 6.10 1.30 5.34
CA VAL A 76 7.06 0.64 6.23
C VAL A 76 7.16 1.47 7.50
N LEU A 77 7.03 0.80 8.64
CA LEU A 77 7.20 1.38 9.97
C LEU A 77 8.49 0.84 10.60
N ASP A 78 9.16 1.66 11.40
CA ASP A 78 10.25 1.19 12.26
C ASP A 78 9.73 0.51 13.54
N GLY A 79 10.65 -0.01 14.36
CA GLY A 79 10.31 -0.65 15.63
C GLY A 79 9.66 0.27 16.68
N ALA A 80 9.68 1.59 16.47
CA ALA A 80 8.98 2.58 17.29
C ALA A 80 7.63 3.01 16.69
N GLY A 81 7.22 2.41 15.56
CA GLY A 81 5.97 2.73 14.87
C GLY A 81 6.03 4.00 14.02
N ARG A 82 7.21 4.55 13.73
CA ARG A 82 7.37 5.74 12.89
C ARG A 82 7.43 5.36 11.41
N TYR A 83 6.91 6.22 10.54
CA TYR A 83 6.99 6.02 9.10
C TYR A 83 8.45 6.06 8.61
N SER A 84 8.93 4.94 8.09
CA SER A 84 10.20 4.80 7.39
C SER A 84 10.05 4.96 5.88
N MET A 85 8.88 4.58 5.36
CA MET A 85 8.48 4.79 3.98
C MET A 85 6.97 4.89 3.86
N ILE A 86 6.50 5.82 3.03
CA ILE A 86 5.13 5.84 2.50
C ILE A 86 5.24 5.90 0.98
N TYR A 87 4.74 4.87 0.30
CA TYR A 87 4.65 4.81 -1.15
C TYR A 87 3.18 4.86 -1.56
N VAL A 88 2.76 5.95 -2.20
CA VAL A 88 1.40 6.12 -2.72
C VAL A 88 1.40 5.73 -4.19
N SER A 89 0.64 4.68 -4.54
CA SER A 89 0.60 4.18 -5.91
C SER A 89 -0.04 5.21 -6.84
N GLN A 90 0.50 5.33 -8.05
CA GLN A 90 -0.01 6.23 -9.10
C GLN A 90 -0.93 5.50 -10.09
N ALA A 91 -0.86 4.16 -10.13
CA ALA A 91 -1.75 3.32 -10.92
C ALA A 91 -2.15 2.05 -10.15
N SER A 92 -3.23 1.38 -10.56
CA SER A 92 -3.67 0.12 -9.91
C SER A 92 -2.60 -0.99 -9.95
N THR A 93 -1.74 -0.97 -10.98
CA THR A 93 -0.61 -1.89 -11.19
C THR A 93 0.73 -1.38 -10.64
N ASP A 94 0.79 -0.15 -10.12
CA ASP A 94 2.02 0.45 -9.61
C ASP A 94 2.32 -0.06 -8.20
N ARG A 95 3.50 -0.67 -8.02
CA ARG A 95 4.00 -1.15 -6.73
C ARG A 95 5.51 -0.91 -6.65
N PRO A 96 6.06 -0.60 -5.46
CA PRO A 96 7.51 -0.60 -5.29
C PRO A 96 8.05 -2.01 -5.50
N SER A 97 9.29 -2.11 -5.98
CA SER A 97 9.94 -3.42 -6.13
C SER A 97 10.23 -4.04 -4.76
N VAL A 98 10.36 -5.36 -4.72
CA VAL A 98 10.72 -6.08 -3.48
C VAL A 98 12.09 -5.62 -2.97
N GLU A 99 13.04 -5.39 -3.87
CA GLU A 99 14.37 -4.89 -3.54
C GLU A 99 14.29 -3.53 -2.85
N LYS A 100 13.44 -2.62 -3.37
CA LYS A 100 13.21 -1.32 -2.76
C LYS A 100 12.67 -1.44 -1.33
N LEU A 101 11.74 -2.37 -1.09
CA LEU A 101 11.20 -2.63 0.24
C LEU A 101 12.28 -3.18 1.18
N LEU A 102 13.06 -4.16 0.73
CA LEU A 102 14.12 -4.77 1.52
C LEU A 102 15.24 -3.78 1.84
N ASP A 103 15.57 -2.88 0.93
CA ASP A 103 16.58 -1.84 1.16
C ASP A 103 16.14 -0.84 2.22
N VAL A 104 14.85 -0.47 2.26
CA VAL A 104 14.32 0.35 3.37
C VAL A 104 14.49 -0.39 4.69
N ILE A 105 14.11 -1.67 4.76
CA ILE A 105 14.18 -2.47 5.99
C ILE A 105 15.63 -2.61 6.49
N LYS A 106 16.58 -2.96 5.61
CA LYS A 106 18.01 -3.10 5.99
C LYS A 106 18.60 -1.80 6.57
N ASN A 107 18.12 -0.65 6.09
CA ASN A 107 18.57 0.65 6.57
C ASN A 107 17.94 1.02 7.93
N LEU A 108 16.87 0.34 8.37
CA LEU A 108 16.31 0.51 9.72
C LEU A 108 17.13 -0.20 10.79
N ASP A 109 17.69 -1.36 10.45
CA ASP A 109 18.54 -2.16 11.34
C ASP A 109 19.98 -1.63 11.45
N SER A 110 20.31 -0.57 10.70
CA SER A 110 21.63 0.07 10.73
C SER A 110 21.70 1.06 11.90
N PRO A 111 22.57 0.85 12.91
CA PRO A 111 22.61 1.63 14.15
C PRO A 111 23.18 3.07 14.02
N HIS A 112 23.02 3.74 12.88
CA HIS A 112 23.70 5.01 12.59
C HIS A 112 22.80 6.25 12.44
N LEU A 113 21.51 6.18 12.77
CA LEU A 113 20.66 7.36 12.94
C LEU A 113 19.89 7.36 14.27
N GLN A 114 20.63 7.29 15.38
CA GLN A 114 20.15 7.78 16.68
C GLN A 114 21.13 8.80 17.27
N SER A 115 21.36 9.92 16.58
CA SER A 115 21.84 11.15 17.24
C SER A 115 21.37 12.40 16.50
N GLY A 116 20.07 12.69 16.56
CA GLY A 116 19.57 14.04 16.37
C GLY A 116 19.69 14.80 17.68
N SER A 117 20.88 15.33 17.98
CA SER A 117 21.08 16.27 19.08
C SER A 117 20.20 17.50 18.83
N VAL A 118 19.19 17.69 19.68
CA VAL A 118 18.43 18.94 19.72
C VAL A 118 19.35 20.03 20.28
N HIS A 119 19.96 20.81 19.40
CA HIS A 119 20.57 22.08 19.77
C HIS A 119 19.46 23.02 20.27
N PRO A 120 19.58 23.62 21.48
CA PRO A 120 18.63 24.63 21.92
C PRO A 120 18.79 25.89 21.06
N LEU A 121 17.67 26.40 20.55
CA LEU A 121 17.58 27.69 19.88
C LEU A 121 18.06 28.79 20.83
N SER A 122 19.16 29.45 20.47
CA SER A 122 19.57 30.70 21.12
C SER A 122 18.62 31.82 20.75
N SER A 123 18.05 32.44 21.77
CA SER A 123 17.24 33.65 21.71
C SER A 123 18.08 34.84 21.25
N HIS A 124 17.61 35.56 20.23
CA HIS A 124 17.91 36.97 19.99
C HIS A 124 16.64 37.69 19.58
#